data_AF-A0A3D0UT82-F1
#
_entry.id   AF-A0A3D0UT82-F1
#
_cell.length_a   1.000
_cell.length_b   1.000
_cell.length_c   1.000
_cell.angle_alpha   90.00
_cell.angle_beta   90.00
_cell.angle_gamma   90.00
#
_symmetry.space_group_name_H-M   'P 1'
#
loop_
_entity.id
_entity.type
_entity.pdbx_description
1 polymer ?
#
loop_
_entity_poly.entity_id
_entity_poly.type
_entity_poly.pdbx_seq_one_letter_code
_entity_poly.pdbx_strand_id
1 'polypeptide(L)'
;MQYTISQLQKNKVKDFKLVGFDLKQVELNLPGLVTYKQDITDQEKVKELLAEQGIEKVDFIQSDMAPNTTGIKDLDAMRSVELIEQTLWMYQTLLKPNGKFVIKIFM
;
A
#
# COMPACT_ATOMS: atom_id res chain seq x y z
N MET A 1 4.67 -1.61 -8.00
CA MET A 1 3.94 -2.83 -8.43
C MET A 1 4.68 -3.64 -9.50
N GLN A 2 4.93 -3.12 -10.71
CA GLN A 2 5.66 -3.87 -11.77
C GLN A 2 7.04 -4.37 -11.31
N TYR A 3 7.84 -3.51 -10.67
CA TYR A 3 9.14 -3.89 -10.11
C TYR A 3 9.02 -5.04 -9.09
N THR A 4 8.04 -4.95 -8.17
CA THR A 4 7.77 -5.99 -7.16
C THR A 4 7.49 -7.34 -7.82
N ILE A 5 6.64 -7.38 -8.84
CA ILE A 5 6.30 -8.62 -9.57
C ILE A 5 7.53 -9.17 -10.30
N SER A 6 8.32 -8.30 -10.94
CA SER A 6 9.58 -8.71 -11.58
C SER A 6 10.57 -9.33 -10.57
N GLN A 7 10.69 -8.76 -9.37
CA GLN A 7 11.53 -9.34 -8.31
C GLN A 7 10.97 -10.66 -7.80
N LEU A 8 9.66 -10.80 -7.62
CA LEU A 8 9.04 -12.07 -7.19
C LEU A 8 9.29 -13.18 -8.22
N GLN A 9 9.15 -12.87 -9.51
CA GLN A 9 9.45 -13.79 -10.61
C GLN A 9 10.95 -14.16 -10.63
N LYS A 10 11.84 -13.16 -10.52
CA LYS A 10 13.30 -13.38 -10.49
C LYS A 10 13.71 -14.30 -9.33
N ASN A 11 13.08 -14.14 -8.17
CA ASN A 11 13.31 -14.95 -6.98
C ASN A 11 12.47 -16.25 -6.96
N LYS A 12 11.76 -16.58 -8.06
CA LYS A 12 10.97 -17.81 -8.24
C LYS A 12 9.87 -17.99 -7.17
N VAL A 13 9.32 -16.89 -6.65
CA VAL A 13 8.12 -16.93 -5.80
C VAL A 13 6.93 -17.26 -6.68
N LYS A 14 6.30 -18.42 -6.47
CA LYS A 14 5.23 -18.94 -7.36
C LYS A 14 3.82 -18.66 -6.85
N ASP A 15 3.65 -18.55 -5.54
CA ASP A 15 2.35 -18.36 -4.90
C ASP A 15 2.36 -17.02 -4.16
N PHE A 16 1.93 -15.99 -4.87
CA PHE A 16 1.85 -14.64 -4.32
C PHE A 16 0.55 -13.98 -4.74
N LYS A 17 0.07 -13.08 -3.88
CA LYS A 17 -1.05 -12.22 -4.17
C LYS A 17 -0.66 -10.78 -3.86
N LEU A 18 -0.89 -9.88 -4.81
CA LEU A 18 -0.68 -8.45 -4.67
C LEU A 18 -2.03 -7.75 -4.75
N VAL A 19 -2.30 -6.88 -3.77
CA VAL A 19 -3.42 -5.96 -3.79
C VAL A 19 -2.89 -4.54 -3.76
N GLY A 20 -3.28 -3.72 -4.72
CA GLY A 20 -2.91 -2.31 -4.81
C GLY A 20 -4.11 -1.40 -4.58
N PHE A 21 -3.90 -0.29 -3.88
CA PHE A 21 -4.88 0.76 -3.66
C PHE A 21 -4.32 2.09 -4.16
N ASP A 22 -5.11 2.84 -4.91
CA ASP A 22 -4.76 4.17 -5.38
C ASP A 22 -6.01 5.04 -5.48
N LEU A 23 -5.88 6.36 -5.29
CA LEU A 23 -6.98 7.31 -5.47
C LEU A 23 -7.43 7.39 -6.93
N LYS A 24 -6.54 7.04 -7.86
CA LYS A 24 -6.78 7.01 -9.31
C LYS A 24 -6.89 5.57 -9.79
N GLN A 25 -7.58 5.40 -10.90
CA GLN A 25 -7.68 4.09 -11.54
C GLN A 25 -6.32 3.66 -12.09
N VAL A 26 -5.90 2.44 -11.75
CA VAL A 26 -4.66 1.83 -12.24
C VAL A 26 -5.02 0.62 -13.10
N GLU A 27 -4.76 0.72 -14.39
CA GLU A 27 -5.01 -0.34 -15.36
C GLU A 27 -3.73 -1.15 -15.58
N LEU A 28 -3.56 -2.19 -14.78
CA LEU A 28 -2.45 -3.13 -14.89
C LEU A 28 -2.99 -4.55 -14.85
N ASN A 29 -2.75 -5.31 -15.92
CA ASN A 29 -3.10 -6.72 -15.97
C ASN A 29 -1.83 -7.56 -15.80
N LEU A 30 -1.52 -7.93 -14.55
CA LEU A 30 -0.35 -8.73 -14.19
C LEU A 30 -0.77 -9.92 -13.34
N PRO A 31 -0.09 -11.08 -13.45
CA PRO A 31 -0.43 -12.26 -12.67
C PRO A 31 -0.41 -11.99 -11.16
N GLY A 32 -1.48 -12.41 -10.48
CA GLY A 32 -1.60 -12.28 -9.02
C GLY A 32 -1.86 -10.85 -8.52
N LEU A 33 -2.03 -9.86 -9.41
CA LEU A 33 -2.33 -8.47 -9.04
C LEU A 33 -3.83 -8.18 -9.14
N VAL A 34 -4.37 -7.56 -8.08
CA VAL A 34 -5.68 -6.89 -8.09
C VAL A 34 -5.46 -5.43 -7.67
N THR A 35 -6.08 -4.49 -8.36
CA THR A 35 -6.02 -3.06 -8.02
C THR A 35 -7.41 -2.50 -7.73
N TYR A 36 -7.47 -1.60 -6.75
CA TYR A 36 -8.68 -0.91 -6.37
C TYR A 36 -8.46 0.60 -6.44
N LYS A 37 -9.41 1.30 -7.05
CA LYS A 37 -9.51 2.76 -6.92
C LYS A 37 -10.20 3.07 -5.60
N GLN A 38 -9.43 3.27 -4.55
CA GLN A 38 -9.94 3.44 -3.20
C GLN A 38 -8.97 4.27 -2.37
N ASP A 39 -9.52 5.17 -1.56
CA ASP A 39 -8.76 5.88 -0.55
C ASP A 39 -8.38 4.92 0.58
N ILE A 40 -7.08 4.85 0.88
CA ILE A 40 -6.56 3.94 1.90
C ILE A 40 -6.93 4.37 3.33
N THR A 41 -7.29 5.64 3.52
CA THR A 41 -7.67 6.18 4.83
C THR A 41 -9.06 5.70 5.25
N ASP A 42 -9.87 5.22 4.30
CA ASP A 42 -11.13 4.53 4.55
C ASP A 42 -10.87 3.08 5.00
N GLN A 43 -10.63 2.92 6.31
CA GLN A 43 -10.20 1.65 6.89
C GLN A 43 -11.20 0.53 6.66
N GLU A 44 -12.49 0.82 6.79
CA GLU A 44 -13.55 -0.18 6.69
C GLU A 44 -13.65 -0.68 5.25
N LYS A 45 -13.60 0.24 4.28
CA LYS A 45 -13.64 -0.17 2.87
C LYS A 45 -12.39 -0.93 2.46
N VAL A 46 -11.21 -0.54 2.94
CA VAL A 46 -9.96 -1.28 2.66
C VAL A 46 -10.02 -2.70 3.23
N LYS A 47 -10.50 -2.88 4.47
CA LYS A 47 -10.64 -4.22 5.07
C LYS A 47 -11.66 -5.08 4.33
N GLU A 48 -12.79 -4.51 3.91
CA GLU A 48 -13.80 -5.20 3.10
C GLU A 48 -13.18 -5.75 1.80
N LEU A 49 -12.48 -4.89 1.05
CA LEU A 49 -11.84 -5.28 -0.22
C LEU A 49 -10.73 -6.31 -0.02
N LEU A 50 -9.96 -6.23 1.07
CA LEU A 50 -8.98 -7.27 1.41
C LEU A 50 -9.65 -8.60 1.77
N ALA A 51 -10.76 -8.57 2.51
CA ALA A 51 -11.52 -9.76 2.87
C ALA A 51 -12.16 -10.44 1.64
N GLU A 52 -12.66 -9.67 0.66
CA GLU A 52 -13.09 -10.21 -0.65
C GLU A 52 -11.96 -10.98 -1.36
N GLN A 53 -10.73 -10.55 -1.14
CA GLN A 53 -9.53 -11.22 -1.63
C GLN A 53 -9.05 -12.36 -0.72
N GLY A 54 -9.74 -12.68 0.37
CA GLY A 54 -9.33 -13.70 1.35
C GLY A 54 -8.08 -13.31 2.13
N ILE A 55 -7.81 -12.01 2.29
CA ILE A 55 -6.63 -11.47 2.98
C ILE A 55 -7.07 -10.84 4.29
N GLU A 56 -6.69 -11.45 5.40
CA GLU A 56 -6.85 -10.86 6.75
C GLU A 56 -5.57 -10.14 7.19
N LYS A 57 -4.41 -10.73 6.86
CA LYS A 57 -3.08 -10.21 7.20
C LYS A 57 -2.12 -10.33 6.02
N VAL A 58 -1.17 -9.41 5.93
CA VAL A 58 -0.18 -9.33 4.85
C VAL A 58 1.24 -9.52 5.36
N ASP A 59 2.09 -10.13 4.52
CA ASP A 59 3.51 -10.32 4.79
C ASP A 59 4.34 -9.06 4.51
N PHE A 60 3.86 -8.22 3.58
CA PHE A 60 4.57 -7.04 3.12
C PHE A 60 3.63 -5.89 2.77
N ILE A 61 3.98 -4.67 3.20
CA ILE A 61 3.31 -3.43 2.79
C ILE A 61 4.33 -2.51 2.12
N GLN A 62 4.01 -2.02 0.93
CA GLN A 62 4.80 -1.00 0.23
C GLN A 62 3.91 0.21 -0.05
N SER A 63 4.31 1.38 0.45
CA SER A 63 3.63 2.65 0.23
C SER A 63 4.55 3.64 -0.48
N ASP A 64 4.14 4.08 -1.67
CA ASP A 64 4.70 5.25 -2.37
C ASP A 64 3.72 6.44 -2.30
N MET A 65 2.87 6.46 -1.26
CA MET A 65 1.90 7.53 -1.06
C MET A 65 2.62 8.84 -0.75
N ALA A 66 2.06 9.93 -1.26
CA ALA A 66 2.56 11.28 -1.02
C ALA A 66 1.38 12.25 -1.03
N PRO A 67 1.32 13.20 -0.08
CA PRO A 67 0.34 14.28 -0.16
C PRO A 67 0.64 15.19 -1.36
N ASN A 68 -0.37 15.94 -1.79
CA ASN A 68 -0.14 17.02 -2.74
C ASN A 68 0.80 18.06 -2.11
N THR A 69 1.93 18.31 -2.77
CA THR A 69 2.92 19.27 -2.33
C THR A 69 2.47 20.70 -2.63
N THR A 70 2.82 21.60 -1.74
CA THR A 70 2.61 23.05 -1.84
C THR A 70 3.87 23.77 -2.28
N GLY A 71 5.04 23.12 -2.15
CA GLY A 71 6.34 23.73 -2.35
C GLY A 71 6.90 24.40 -1.08
N ILE A 72 6.10 24.50 -0.01
CA ILE A 72 6.56 24.96 1.31
C ILE A 72 7.00 23.72 2.09
N LYS A 73 8.32 23.59 2.29
CA LYS A 73 8.94 22.39 2.87
C LYS A 73 8.30 21.96 4.19
N ASP A 74 8.17 22.87 5.14
CA ASP A 74 7.62 22.55 6.47
C ASP A 74 6.19 22.04 6.39
N LEU A 75 5.36 22.67 5.53
CA LEU A 75 3.97 22.26 5.33
C LEU A 75 3.88 20.89 4.64
N ASP A 76 4.73 20.64 3.64
CA ASP A 76 4.76 19.37 2.91
C ASP A 76 5.27 18.21 3.79
N ALA A 77 6.22 18.49 4.69
CA ALA A 77 6.67 17.55 5.71
C ALA A 77 5.55 17.24 6.72
N MET A 78 4.84 18.26 7.23
CA MET A 78 3.70 18.06 8.14
C MET A 78 2.60 17.21 7.50
N ARG A 79 2.25 17.47 6.24
CA ARG A 79 1.27 16.66 5.50
C ARG A 79 1.72 15.22 5.29
N SER A 80 3.03 15.00 5.13
CA SER A 80 3.58 13.65 5.01
C SER A 80 3.47 12.89 6.32
N VAL A 81 3.70 13.55 7.45
CA VAL A 81 3.50 12.97 8.80
C VAL A 81 2.02 12.64 9.03
N GLU A 82 1.11 13.57 8.73
CA GLU A 82 -0.33 13.35 8.87
C GLU A 82 -0.81 12.13 8.07
N LEU A 83 -0.34 11.96 6.84
CA LEU A 83 -0.67 10.81 6.01
C LEU A 83 -0.17 9.48 6.61
N ILE A 84 1.02 9.48 7.23
CA ILE A 84 1.55 8.30 7.92
C ILE A 84 0.71 7.97 9.15
N GLU A 85 0.30 8.98 9.92
CA GLU A 85 -0.56 8.80 11.10
C GLU A 85 -1.92 8.21 10.69
N GLN A 86 -2.53 8.73 9.63
CA GLN A 86 -3.80 8.22 9.10
C GLN A 86 -3.71 6.77 8.59
N THR A 87 -2.52 6.30 8.26
CA THR A 87 -2.30 4.95 7.69
C THR A 87 -1.63 3.99 8.69
N LEU A 88 -1.32 4.47 9.90
CA LEU A 88 -0.65 3.70 10.95
C LEU A 88 -1.40 2.40 11.30
N TRP A 89 -2.74 2.47 11.29
CA TRP A 89 -3.63 1.35 11.57
C TRP A 89 -3.35 0.15 10.65
N MET A 90 -2.93 0.36 9.39
CA MET A 90 -2.65 -0.73 8.46
C MET A 90 -1.49 -1.58 8.96
N TYR A 91 -0.44 -0.93 9.46
CA TYR A 91 0.75 -1.64 9.94
C TYR A 91 0.45 -2.37 11.25
N GLN A 92 -0.41 -1.80 12.10
CA GLN A 92 -0.79 -2.42 13.37
C GLN A 92 -1.79 -3.58 13.18
N THR A 93 -2.72 -3.45 12.24
CA THR A 93 -3.86 -4.38 12.12
C THR A 93 -3.75 -5.33 10.94
N LEU A 94 -3.06 -4.97 9.85
CA LEU A 94 -2.96 -5.81 8.65
C LEU A 94 -1.61 -6.52 8.55
N LEU A 95 -0.53 -5.96 9.10
CA LEU A 95 0.78 -6.62 9.02
C LEU A 95 0.83 -7.85 9.96
N LYS A 96 1.40 -8.96 9.48
CA LYS A 96 1.72 -10.12 10.33
C LYS A 96 2.85 -9.76 11.32
N PRO A 97 3.00 -10.47 12.46
CA PRO A 97 4.05 -10.19 13.45
C PRO A 97 5.49 -10.10 12.90
N ASN A 98 5.79 -10.85 11.83
CA ASN A 98 7.10 -10.85 11.16
C ASN A 98 7.09 -10.15 9.79
N GLY A 99 5.98 -9.50 9.45
CA GLY A 99 5.84 -8.79 8.20
C GLY A 99 6.78 -7.59 8.11
N LYS A 100 7.01 -7.11 6.91
CA LYS A 100 7.86 -5.95 6.63
C LYS A 100 7.03 -4.85 5.99
N PHE A 101 7.40 -3.60 6.24
CA PHE A 101 6.81 -2.48 5.53
C PHE A 101 7.87 -1.51 5.06
N VAL A 102 7.59 -0.83 3.95
CA VAL A 102 8.40 0.25 3.40
C VAL A 102 7.45 1.38 3.03
N ILE A 103 7.73 2.58 3.51
CA ILE A 103 6.97 3.79 3.21
C ILE A 103 7.91 4.90 2.79
N LYS A 104 7.46 5.69 1.81
CA LYS A 104 8.12 6.92 1.41
C LYS A 104 7.73 8.06 2.33
N ILE A 105 8.71 8.86 2.74
CA ILE A 105 8.53 10.02 3.59
C ILE A 105 9.28 11.18 2.96
N PHE A 106 8.64 12.35 2.90
CA PHE A 106 9.29 13.61 2.57
C PHE A 106 9.50 14.41 3.84
N MET A 107 10.71 14.97 4.00
CA MET A 107 11.11 15.85 5.10
C MET A 107 11.63 17.17 4.53
#